data_AF-A0A3D3KTQ8-F1
#
_entry.id   AF-A0A3D3KTQ8-F1
#
_cell.length_a   1.000
_cell.length_b   1.000
_cell.length_c   1.000
_cell.angle_alpha   90.00
_cell.angle_beta   90.00
_cell.angle_gamma   90.00
#
_symmetry.space_group_name_H-M   'P 1'
#
loop_
_entity.id
_entity.type
_entity.pdbx_description
1 polymer ?
#
loop_
_entity_poly.entity_id
_entity_poly.type
_entity_poly.pdbx_seq_one_letter_code
_entity_poly.pdbx_strand_id
1 'polypeptide(L)'
;MDPISFFTQLACLLLGAPLLQGFIKKIKSRLQGKRGPSVLQPYYDIWKLFRKDSVLSEHASWVFRFAPYGVFMFTLTAALFVPLYSLKAPMAHAGDCILVVYLLGMARFLQAAAALDTGSAFGGMGSSREMTIGSFAEPALFMALFAVGLHFNSLNLNEMVSGVSQGGAAHVSFFNVLLFVGFFVVLIAETGRIPVDNPSTHLELTMVHEAMLLEYSGSY
;
A
#
# COMPACT_ATOMS: atom_id res chain seq x y z
N MET A 1 24.00 -8.99 -5.12
CA MET A 1 22.99 -7.97 -5.47
C MET A 1 23.53 -7.20 -6.65
N ASP A 2 22.86 -7.24 -7.79
CA ASP A 2 23.29 -6.45 -8.94
C ASP A 2 22.86 -5.00 -8.68
N PRO A 3 23.78 -4.04 -8.52
CA PRO A 3 23.42 -2.68 -8.13
C PRO A 3 22.49 -2.03 -9.17
N ILE A 4 22.67 -2.37 -10.44
CA ILE A 4 21.86 -1.84 -11.55
C ILE A 4 20.40 -2.27 -11.44
N SER A 5 20.11 -3.54 -11.10
CA SER A 5 18.72 -4.01 -10.99
C SER A 5 18.01 -3.39 -9.79
N PHE A 6 18.74 -3.20 -8.68
CA PHE A 6 18.24 -2.50 -7.50
C PHE A 6 17.85 -1.05 -7.82
N PHE A 7 18.76 -0.26 -8.38
CA PHE A 7 18.48 1.14 -8.71
C PHE A 7 17.39 1.29 -9.77
N THR A 8 17.34 0.38 -10.75
CA THR A 8 16.29 0.38 -11.78
C THR A 8 14.92 0.11 -11.17
N GLN A 9 14.79 -0.92 -10.32
CA GLN A 9 13.52 -1.22 -9.64
C GLN A 9 13.09 -0.07 -8.73
N LEU A 10 14.02 0.53 -7.98
CA LEU A 10 13.74 1.67 -7.13
C LEU A 10 13.22 2.86 -7.95
N ALA A 11 13.86 3.18 -9.09
CA ALA A 11 13.39 4.22 -9.99
C ALA A 11 12.01 3.89 -10.58
N CYS A 12 11.78 2.64 -10.99
CA CYS A 12 10.47 2.18 -11.47
C CYS A 12 9.39 2.29 -10.39
N LEU A 13 9.69 2.03 -9.12
CA LEU A 13 8.75 2.19 -8.01
C LEU A 13 8.40 3.65 -7.76
N LEU A 14 9.41 4.50 -7.59
CA LEU A 14 9.23 5.92 -7.24
C LEU A 14 8.56 6.72 -8.35
N LEU A 15 8.86 6.43 -9.61
CA LEU A 15 8.23 7.09 -10.76
C LEU A 15 6.93 6.37 -11.18
N GLY A 16 6.89 5.05 -11.11
CA GLY A 16 5.71 4.27 -11.52
C GLY A 16 4.50 4.50 -10.63
N ALA A 17 4.69 4.63 -9.31
CA ALA A 17 3.57 4.75 -8.37
C ALA A 17 2.71 6.03 -8.60
N PRO A 18 3.28 7.26 -8.69
CA PRO A 18 2.49 8.45 -9.02
C PRO A 18 1.84 8.38 -10.40
N LEU A 19 2.52 7.80 -11.39
CA LEU A 19 1.98 7.63 -12.74
C LEU A 19 0.73 6.75 -12.75
N LEU A 20 0.79 5.61 -12.05
CA LEU A 20 -0.32 4.67 -11.90
C LEU A 20 -1.49 5.33 -11.16
N GLN A 21 -1.23 6.11 -10.11
CA GLN A 21 -2.27 6.88 -9.42
C GLN A 21 -2.96 7.88 -10.37
N GLY A 22 -2.19 8.60 -11.20
CA GLY A 22 -2.71 9.55 -12.18
C GLY A 22 -3.56 8.86 -13.27
N PHE A 23 -3.11 7.68 -13.72
CA PHE A 23 -3.86 6.85 -14.65
C PHE A 23 -5.20 6.37 -14.06
N ILE A 24 -5.19 5.87 -12.82
CA ILE A 24 -6.41 5.47 -12.10
C ILE A 24 -7.39 6.65 -11.98
N LYS A 25 -6.91 7.82 -11.55
CA LYS A 25 -7.76 9.03 -11.42
C LYS A 25 -8.40 9.40 -12.77
N LYS A 26 -7.64 9.36 -13.86
CA LYS A 26 -8.15 9.66 -15.21
C LYS A 26 -9.20 8.67 -15.67
N ILE A 27 -9.01 7.36 -15.43
CA ILE A 27 -10.02 6.34 -15.73
C ILE A 27 -11.28 6.57 -14.89
N LYS A 28 -11.15 6.76 -13.57
CA LYS A 28 -12.29 7.01 -12.69
C LYS A 28 -13.13 8.20 -13.17
N SER A 29 -12.50 9.32 -13.53
CA SER A 29 -13.23 10.48 -14.04
C SER A 29 -13.95 10.19 -15.36
N ARG A 30 -13.31 9.46 -16.28
CA ARG A 30 -13.95 9.07 -17.56
C ARG A 30 -15.16 8.17 -17.36
N LEU A 31 -15.06 7.19 -16.46
CA LEU A 31 -16.18 6.30 -16.11
C LEU A 31 -17.34 7.06 -15.45
N GLN A 32 -17.04 8.17 -14.77
CA GLN A 32 -18.04 9.08 -14.21
C GLN A 32 -18.58 10.11 -15.22
N GLY A 33 -18.21 10.03 -16.50
CA GLY A 33 -18.63 10.99 -17.54
C GLY A 33 -17.98 12.38 -17.41
N LYS A 34 -16.91 12.52 -16.63
CA LYS A 34 -16.20 13.79 -16.39
C LYS A 34 -14.86 13.83 -17.13
N ARG A 35 -14.38 15.03 -17.45
CA ARG A 35 -13.00 15.23 -17.91
C ARG A 35 -12.05 15.18 -16.71
N GLY A 36 -11.29 14.10 -16.59
CA GLY A 36 -10.32 13.91 -15.50
C GLY A 36 -9.04 14.73 -15.62
N PRO A 37 -8.25 14.81 -14.54
CA PRO A 37 -6.95 15.48 -14.55
C PRO A 37 -5.94 14.80 -15.49
N SER A 38 -4.83 15.49 -15.76
CA SER A 38 -3.73 14.91 -16.53
C SER A 38 -3.12 13.71 -15.79
N VAL A 39 -2.54 12.76 -16.54
CA VAL A 39 -1.88 11.59 -15.92
C VAL A 39 -0.66 12.01 -15.09
N LEU A 40 -0.04 13.14 -15.45
CA LEU A 40 1.12 13.70 -14.76
C LEU A 40 0.74 14.55 -13.54
N GLN A 41 -0.55 14.75 -13.26
CA GLN A 41 -1.02 15.56 -12.13
C GLN A 41 -0.36 15.22 -10.79
N PRO A 42 -0.22 13.93 -10.41
CA PRO A 42 0.41 13.57 -9.14
C PRO A 42 1.85 14.06 -8.98
N TYR A 43 2.61 14.18 -10.07
CA TYR A 43 3.97 14.73 -10.01
C TYR A 43 3.98 16.23 -9.70
N TYR A 44 3.07 16.99 -10.31
CA TYR A 44 2.91 18.41 -10.00
C TYR A 44 2.42 18.60 -8.56
N ASP A 45 1.53 17.73 -8.09
CA ASP A 45 1.03 17.77 -6.71
C ASP A 45 2.15 17.49 -5.71
N ILE A 46 3.00 16.48 -5.94
CA ILE A 46 4.18 16.19 -5.10
C ILE A 46 5.11 17.40 -5.06
N TRP A 47 5.47 17.96 -6.22
CA TRP A 47 6.35 19.12 -6.31
C TRP A 47 5.76 20.36 -5.60
N LYS A 48 4.44 20.54 -5.68
CA LYS A 48 3.72 21.59 -4.97
C LYS A 48 3.75 21.37 -3.45
N LEU A 49 3.52 20.14 -2.99
CA LEU A 49 3.47 19.80 -1.56
C LEU A 49 4.83 20.02 -0.88
N PHE A 50 5.94 19.65 -1.54
CA PHE A 50 7.29 19.92 -1.04
C PHE A 50 7.64 21.41 -0.93
N ARG A 51 6.91 22.29 -1.62
CA ARG A 51 7.08 23.74 -1.58
C ARG A 51 6.10 24.45 -0.65
N LYS A 52 5.13 23.71 -0.10
CA LYS A 52 4.10 24.25 0.78
C LYS A 52 4.64 24.25 2.21
N ASP A 53 4.39 25.33 2.94
CA ASP A 53 4.69 25.39 4.37
C ASP A 53 3.93 24.30 5.13
N SER A 54 4.63 23.62 6.04
CA SER A 54 4.07 22.62 6.93
C SER A 54 3.55 23.27 8.21
N VAL A 55 2.30 23.00 8.56
CA VAL A 55 1.71 23.36 9.85
C VAL A 55 1.57 22.08 10.64
N LEU A 56 2.08 22.06 11.86
CA LEU A 56 2.01 20.92 12.77
C LEU A 56 1.24 21.35 14.02
N SER A 57 0.43 20.45 14.57
CA SER A 57 -0.25 20.68 15.84
C SER A 57 0.76 20.91 16.97
N GLU A 58 0.46 21.84 17.88
CA GLU A 58 1.26 22.10 19.09
C GLU A 58 1.27 20.89 20.04
N HIS A 59 0.26 20.04 19.95
CA HIS A 59 0.11 18.84 20.78
C HIS A 59 0.74 17.59 20.17
N ALA A 60 1.21 17.66 18.92
CA ALA A 60 1.83 16.53 18.25
C ALA A 60 3.24 16.25 18.79
N SER A 61 3.53 14.98 19.09
CA SER A 61 4.83 14.54 19.55
C SER A 61 5.79 14.29 18.39
N TRP A 62 6.95 13.72 18.70
CA TRP A 62 7.91 13.29 17.69
C TRP A 62 7.34 12.17 16.81
N VAL A 63 6.40 11.36 17.31
CA VAL A 63 5.80 10.24 16.57
C VAL A 63 5.10 10.77 15.32
N PHE A 64 4.27 11.80 15.45
CA PHE A 64 3.60 12.43 14.31
C PHE A 64 4.56 12.91 13.22
N ARG A 65 5.73 13.45 13.61
CA ARG A 65 6.73 13.98 12.66
C ARG A 65 7.50 12.88 11.93
N PHE A 66 7.79 11.77 12.60
CA PHE A 66 8.58 10.68 12.02
C PHE A 66 7.74 9.64 11.27
N ALA A 67 6.46 9.52 11.61
CA ALA A 67 5.58 8.51 11.04
C ALA A 67 5.49 8.55 9.50
N PRO A 68 5.36 9.70 8.80
CA PRO A 68 5.29 9.71 7.33
C PRO A 68 6.55 9.13 6.67
N TYR A 69 7.72 9.46 7.22
CA TYR A 69 8.99 8.92 6.75
C TYR A 69 9.09 7.42 7.04
N GLY A 70 8.67 6.97 8.22
CA GLY A 70 8.63 5.55 8.58
C GLY A 70 7.69 4.76 7.65
N VAL A 71 6.46 5.24 7.46
CA VAL A 71 5.47 4.66 6.55
C VAL A 71 6.06 4.53 5.15
N PHE A 72 6.67 5.60 4.61
CA PHE A 72 7.30 5.59 3.30
C PHE A 72 8.45 4.57 3.22
N MET A 73 9.33 4.51 4.22
CA MET A 73 10.45 3.59 4.23
C MET A 73 10.01 2.12 4.34
N PHE A 74 9.01 1.82 5.17
CA PHE A 74 8.49 0.46 5.31
C PHE A 74 7.75 0.00 4.04
N THR A 75 6.90 0.84 3.44
CA THR A 75 6.24 0.50 2.18
C THR A 75 7.21 0.39 1.01
N LEU A 76 8.20 1.27 0.92
CA LEU A 76 9.25 1.18 -0.10
C LEU A 76 10.07 -0.11 0.05
N THR A 77 10.43 -0.46 1.28
CA THR A 77 11.16 -1.70 1.58
C THR A 77 10.32 -2.92 1.21
N ALA A 78 9.04 -2.96 1.59
CA ALA A 78 8.11 -4.02 1.22
C ALA A 78 8.01 -4.17 -0.32
N ALA A 79 7.95 -3.05 -1.05
CA ALA A 79 7.88 -3.05 -2.51
C ALA A 79 9.16 -3.57 -3.19
N LEU A 80 10.33 -3.49 -2.53
CA LEU A 80 11.59 -4.04 -3.04
C LEU A 80 11.67 -5.58 -2.95
N PHE A 81 10.83 -6.21 -2.11
CA PHE A 81 10.69 -7.67 -2.07
C PHE A 81 9.83 -8.23 -3.21
N VAL A 82 9.04 -7.39 -3.88
CA VAL A 82 8.17 -7.83 -4.98
C VAL A 82 8.95 -7.76 -6.31
N PRO A 83 9.01 -8.86 -7.09
CA PRO A 83 9.68 -8.85 -8.39
C PRO A 83 8.82 -8.12 -9.44
N LEU A 84 9.13 -6.85 -9.71
CA LEU A 84 8.40 -6.01 -10.68
C LEU A 84 9.07 -5.93 -12.06
N TYR A 85 10.38 -5.72 -12.08
CA TYR A 85 11.15 -5.54 -13.31
C TYR A 85 11.87 -6.82 -13.75
N SER A 86 12.35 -7.61 -12.80
CA SER A 86 13.08 -8.85 -13.03
C SER A 86 12.44 -9.99 -12.24
N LEU A 87 12.53 -11.22 -12.77
CA LEU A 87 12.15 -12.45 -12.07
C LEU A 87 12.90 -12.65 -10.75
N LYS A 88 14.04 -11.95 -10.58
CA LYS A 88 14.77 -11.89 -9.32
C LYS A 88 14.55 -10.53 -8.67
N ALA A 89 13.69 -10.45 -7.66
CA ALA A 89 13.61 -9.28 -6.79
C ALA A 89 14.96 -9.00 -6.11
N PRO A 90 15.39 -7.74 -5.99
CA PRO A 90 16.69 -7.35 -5.42
C PRO A 90 16.91 -7.87 -4.00
N MET A 91 15.85 -7.90 -3.17
CA MET A 91 15.92 -8.29 -1.76
C MET A 91 15.41 -9.71 -1.48
N ALA A 92 15.26 -10.55 -2.50
CA ALA A 92 14.64 -11.86 -2.34
C ALA A 92 15.35 -12.83 -1.39
N HIS A 93 16.64 -12.63 -1.13
CA HIS A 93 17.39 -13.45 -0.17
C HIS A 93 17.30 -12.95 1.27
N ALA A 94 16.80 -11.74 1.48
CA ALA A 94 16.79 -11.08 2.79
C ALA A 94 15.51 -11.36 3.61
N GLY A 95 14.50 -12.01 3.02
CA GLY A 95 13.21 -12.22 3.67
C GLY A 95 12.20 -12.93 2.79
N ASP A 96 11.02 -13.15 3.35
CA ASP A 96 9.91 -13.94 2.79
C ASP A 96 8.60 -13.11 2.75
N CYS A 97 7.50 -13.75 2.36
CA CYS A 97 6.20 -13.10 2.32
C CYS A 97 5.72 -12.63 3.71
N ILE A 98 6.14 -13.30 4.80
CA ILE A 98 5.78 -12.93 6.17
C ILE A 98 6.41 -11.59 6.53
N LEU A 99 7.69 -11.39 6.21
CA LEU A 99 8.36 -10.11 6.40
C LEU A 99 7.65 -8.97 5.66
N VAL A 100 7.19 -9.21 4.42
CA VAL A 100 6.45 -8.22 3.64
C VAL A 100 5.16 -7.80 4.34
N VAL A 101 4.39 -8.77 4.85
CA VAL A 101 3.16 -8.47 5.61
C VAL A 101 3.49 -7.65 6.86
N TYR A 102 4.52 -8.02 7.62
CA TYR A 102 4.93 -7.24 8.80
C TYR A 102 5.43 -5.84 8.49
N LEU A 103 6.14 -5.63 7.37
CA LEU A 103 6.56 -4.29 6.93
C LEU A 103 5.33 -3.41 6.64
N LEU A 104 4.30 -3.96 5.96
CA LEU A 104 3.05 -3.24 5.71
C LEU A 104 2.26 -3.00 7.01
N GLY A 105 2.20 -3.99 7.91
CA GLY A 105 1.60 -3.87 9.23
C GLY A 105 2.29 -2.80 10.09
N MET A 106 3.62 -2.69 10.01
CA MET A 106 4.38 -1.65 10.72
C MET A 106 4.07 -0.25 10.16
N ALA A 107 3.92 -0.11 8.85
CA ALA A 107 3.49 1.14 8.24
C ALA A 107 2.09 1.55 8.75
N ARG A 108 1.13 0.61 8.77
CA ARG A 108 -0.21 0.84 9.32
C ARG A 108 -0.16 1.23 10.79
N PHE A 109 0.63 0.53 11.60
CA PHE A 109 0.79 0.83 13.02
C PHE A 109 1.31 2.27 13.23
N LEU A 110 2.35 2.68 12.49
CA LEU A 110 2.87 4.04 12.59
C LEU A 110 1.83 5.09 12.19
N GLN A 111 1.04 4.82 11.16
CA GLN A 111 -0.01 5.73 10.71
C GLN A 111 -1.10 5.91 11.78
N ALA A 112 -1.55 4.82 12.41
CA ALA A 112 -2.52 4.88 13.49
C ALA A 112 -1.96 5.52 14.76
N ALA A 113 -0.70 5.24 15.10
CA ALA A 113 -0.02 5.87 16.22
C ALA A 113 0.07 7.39 16.03
N ALA A 114 0.42 7.85 14.82
CA ALA A 114 0.49 9.27 14.51
C ALA A 114 -0.89 9.95 14.52
N ALA A 115 -1.92 9.28 14.03
CA ALA A 115 -3.29 9.79 14.07
C ALA A 115 -3.84 9.93 15.50
N LEU A 116 -3.40 9.08 16.43
CA LEU A 116 -3.73 9.21 17.85
C LEU A 116 -2.91 10.31 18.56
N ASP A 117 -1.69 10.56 18.11
CA ASP A 117 -0.74 11.49 18.72
C ASP A 117 -1.20 12.95 18.69
N THR A 118 -1.99 13.36 17.69
CA THR A 118 -2.50 14.73 17.57
C THR A 118 -3.67 15.03 18.50
N GLY A 119 -4.28 14.01 19.10
CA GLY A 119 -5.42 14.16 20.01
C GLY A 119 -6.73 14.61 19.33
N SER A 120 -6.83 14.54 18.00
CA SER A 120 -8.05 14.92 17.29
C SER A 120 -9.11 13.81 17.36
N ALA A 121 -10.39 14.20 17.39
CA ALA A 121 -11.51 13.24 17.44
C ALA A 121 -11.52 12.31 16.20
N PHE A 122 -11.17 12.85 15.03
CA PHE A 122 -11.14 12.08 13.77
C PHE A 122 -9.97 11.11 13.71
N GLY A 123 -8.79 11.52 14.17
CA GLY A 123 -7.61 10.64 14.19
C GLY A 123 -7.85 9.37 15.00
N GLY A 124 -8.48 9.51 16.18
CA GLY A 124 -8.85 8.36 17.02
C GLY A 124 -9.94 7.48 16.40
N MET A 125 -11.00 8.06 15.83
CA MET A 125 -12.06 7.30 15.16
C MET A 125 -11.56 6.56 13.92
N GLY A 126 -10.75 7.23 13.08
CA GLY A 126 -10.13 6.64 11.90
C GLY A 126 -9.21 5.49 12.25
N SER A 127 -8.33 5.70 13.23
CA SER A 127 -7.40 4.66 13.71
C SER A 127 -8.12 3.43 14.24
N SER A 128 -9.17 3.61 15.05
CA SER A 128 -9.96 2.49 15.58
C SER A 128 -10.61 1.65 14.46
N ARG A 129 -11.18 2.32 13.45
CA ARG A 129 -11.80 1.66 12.29
C ARG A 129 -10.76 0.93 11.43
N GLU A 130 -9.65 1.59 11.11
CA GLU A 130 -8.57 1.00 10.32
C GLU A 130 -7.98 -0.23 11.02
N MET A 131 -7.70 -0.16 12.33
CA MET A 131 -7.21 -1.30 13.09
C MET A 131 -8.23 -2.44 13.16
N THR A 132 -9.53 -2.11 13.27
CA THR A 132 -10.59 -3.13 13.24
C THR A 132 -10.62 -3.86 11.90
N ILE A 133 -10.59 -3.14 10.78
CA ILE A 133 -10.56 -3.73 9.43
C ILE A 133 -9.29 -4.55 9.24
N GLY A 134 -8.13 -4.02 9.62
CA GLY A 134 -6.85 -4.71 9.58
C GLY A 134 -6.85 -6.01 10.38
N SER A 135 -7.48 -6.03 11.56
CA SER A 135 -7.56 -7.25 12.40
C SER A 135 -8.28 -8.42 11.71
N PHE A 136 -9.20 -8.13 10.77
CA PHE A 136 -9.86 -9.16 9.96
C PHE A 136 -9.14 -9.44 8.64
N ALA A 137 -8.59 -8.40 8.00
CA ALA A 137 -7.93 -8.51 6.70
C ALA A 137 -6.57 -9.20 6.78
N GLU A 138 -5.79 -8.95 7.83
CA GLU A 138 -4.42 -9.47 7.98
C GLU A 138 -4.37 -11.01 8.13
N PRO A 139 -5.19 -11.67 8.96
CA PRO A 139 -5.26 -13.14 8.98
C PRO A 139 -5.68 -13.73 7.63
N ALA A 140 -6.61 -13.08 6.92
CA ALA A 140 -7.05 -13.52 5.60
C ALA A 140 -5.92 -13.38 4.56
N LEU A 141 -5.10 -12.34 4.66
CA LEU A 141 -3.90 -12.14 3.84
C LEU A 141 -2.89 -13.27 4.06
N PHE A 142 -2.61 -13.62 5.31
CA PHE A 142 -1.74 -14.75 5.65
C PHE A 142 -2.26 -16.08 5.09
N MET A 143 -3.56 -16.35 5.23
CA MET A 143 -4.17 -17.57 4.70
C MET A 143 -4.01 -17.69 3.17
N ALA A 144 -4.20 -16.58 2.44
CA ALA A 144 -4.01 -16.57 1.00
C ALA A 144 -2.55 -16.80 0.60
N LEU A 145 -1.60 -16.14 1.29
CA LEU A 145 -0.17 -16.32 1.03
C LEU A 145 0.31 -17.73 1.37
N PHE A 146 -0.11 -18.29 2.50
CA PHE A 146 0.23 -19.66 2.89
C PHE A 146 -0.35 -20.70 1.95
N ALA A 147 -1.57 -20.52 1.44
CA ALA A 147 -2.14 -21.45 0.48
C ALA A 147 -1.31 -21.51 -0.82
N VAL A 148 -0.84 -20.37 -1.32
CA VAL A 148 0.06 -20.33 -2.48
C VAL A 148 1.44 -20.88 -2.09
N GLY A 149 1.94 -20.57 -0.90
CA GLY A 149 3.25 -21.01 -0.44
C GLY A 149 3.33 -22.53 -0.27
N LEU A 150 2.25 -23.16 0.21
CA LEU A 150 2.11 -24.61 0.27
C LEU A 150 2.09 -25.25 -1.13
N HIS A 151 1.49 -24.58 -2.13
CA HIS A 151 1.47 -25.09 -3.50
C HIS A 151 2.86 -25.16 -4.12
N PHE A 152 3.73 -24.19 -3.81
CA PHE A 152 5.11 -24.11 -4.32
C PHE A 152 6.18 -24.58 -3.30
N ASN A 153 5.77 -25.08 -2.13
CA ASN A 153 6.65 -25.45 -1.02
C ASN A 153 7.65 -24.35 -0.60
N SER A 154 7.26 -23.08 -0.69
CA SER A 154 8.12 -21.95 -0.35
C SER A 154 7.30 -20.73 0.07
N LEU A 155 7.80 -19.99 1.05
CA LEU A 155 7.28 -18.68 1.46
C LEU A 155 8.03 -17.52 0.78
N ASN A 156 9.02 -17.83 -0.06
CA ASN A 156 9.75 -16.82 -0.81
C ASN A 156 8.92 -16.33 -2.00
N LEU A 157 8.65 -15.03 -2.05
CA LEU A 157 7.84 -14.42 -3.12
C LEU A 157 8.42 -14.65 -4.52
N ASN A 158 9.75 -14.66 -4.68
CA ASN A 158 10.35 -14.94 -5.98
C ASN A 158 10.12 -16.39 -6.41
N GLU A 159 10.24 -17.34 -5.50
CA GLU A 159 10.03 -18.75 -5.81
C GLU A 159 8.57 -18.99 -6.20
N MET A 160 7.63 -18.41 -5.45
CA MET A 160 6.20 -18.46 -5.76
C MET A 160 5.91 -17.84 -7.15
N VAL A 161 6.44 -16.66 -7.45
CA VAL A 161 6.24 -15.99 -8.76
C VAL A 161 6.90 -16.78 -9.89
N SER A 162 8.11 -17.30 -9.68
CA SER A 162 8.82 -18.10 -10.68
C SER A 162 8.11 -19.42 -10.97
N GLY A 163 7.54 -20.06 -9.94
CA GLY A 163 6.75 -21.28 -10.07
C GLY A 163 5.50 -21.05 -10.91
N VAL A 164 4.76 -19.97 -10.64
CA VAL A 164 3.60 -19.59 -11.46
C VAL A 164 4.01 -19.27 -12.91
N SER A 165 5.10 -18.53 -13.10
CA SER A 165 5.56 -18.13 -14.45
C SER A 165 5.98 -19.30 -15.32
N GLN A 166 6.45 -20.41 -14.72
CA GLN A 166 7.00 -21.54 -15.47
C GLN A 166 5.93 -22.50 -15.99
N GLY A 167 4.82 -22.72 -15.26
CA GLY A 167 3.81 -23.69 -15.73
C GLY A 167 2.67 -23.13 -16.57
N GLY A 168 2.71 -21.84 -16.92
CA GLY A 168 1.82 -21.25 -17.93
C GLY A 168 0.32 -21.50 -17.68
N ALA A 169 -0.44 -21.78 -18.75
CA ALA A 169 -1.89 -21.98 -18.67
C ALA A 169 -2.33 -23.23 -17.87
N ALA A 170 -1.41 -24.18 -17.62
CA ALA A 170 -1.71 -25.40 -16.88
C ALA A 170 -1.96 -25.15 -15.38
N HIS A 171 -1.54 -23.99 -14.85
CA HIS A 171 -1.81 -23.58 -13.47
C HIS A 171 -3.14 -22.84 -13.28
N VAL A 172 -3.96 -22.68 -14.32
CA VAL A 172 -5.31 -22.12 -14.17
C VAL A 172 -6.26 -23.22 -13.65
N SER A 173 -6.08 -23.59 -12.39
CA SER A 173 -6.96 -24.50 -11.66
C SER A 173 -8.07 -23.73 -10.96
N PHE A 174 -9.23 -24.36 -10.74
CA PHE A 174 -10.33 -23.83 -9.93
C PHE A 174 -9.84 -23.35 -8.54
N PHE A 175 -8.88 -24.06 -7.95
CA PHE A 175 -8.25 -23.68 -6.69
C PHE A 175 -7.54 -22.31 -6.78
N ASN A 176 -6.76 -22.08 -7.83
CA ASN A 176 -6.01 -20.84 -8.01
C ASN A 176 -6.93 -19.65 -8.33
N VAL A 177 -8.05 -19.89 -9.03
CA VAL A 177 -9.08 -18.86 -9.26
C VAL A 177 -9.73 -18.46 -7.93
N LEU A 178 -10.07 -19.43 -7.07
CA LEU A 178 -10.66 -19.14 -5.77
C LEU A 178 -9.69 -18.39 -4.85
N LEU A 179 -8.42 -18.78 -4.84
CA LEU A 179 -7.37 -18.05 -4.12
C LEU A 179 -7.19 -16.63 -4.64
N PHE A 180 -7.19 -16.45 -5.96
CA PHE A 180 -7.11 -15.12 -6.57
C PHE A 180 -8.29 -14.23 -6.15
N VAL A 181 -9.52 -14.76 -6.20
CA VAL A 181 -10.72 -14.01 -5.78
C VAL A 181 -10.65 -13.66 -4.29
N GLY A 182 -10.26 -14.61 -3.43
CA GLY A 182 -10.10 -14.36 -1.99
C GLY A 182 -9.04 -13.30 -1.71
N PHE A 183 -7.86 -13.44 -2.32
CA PHE A 183 -6.78 -12.46 -2.20
C PHE A 183 -7.17 -11.08 -2.75
N PHE A 184 -7.96 -11.04 -3.83
CA PHE A 184 -8.45 -9.79 -4.40
C PHE A 184 -9.41 -9.04 -3.45
N VAL A 185 -10.28 -9.76 -2.75
CA VAL A 185 -11.15 -9.16 -1.72
C VAL A 185 -10.31 -8.59 -0.57
N VAL A 186 -9.30 -9.34 -0.12
CA VAL A 186 -8.37 -8.87 0.92
C VAL A 186 -7.60 -7.63 0.46
N LEU A 187 -7.13 -7.61 -0.80
CA LEU A 187 -6.47 -6.44 -1.38
C LEU A 187 -7.36 -5.19 -1.39
N ILE A 188 -8.65 -5.33 -1.68
CA ILE A 188 -9.60 -4.21 -1.64
C ILE A 188 -9.70 -3.65 -0.22
N ALA A 189 -9.77 -4.52 0.79
CA ALA A 189 -9.83 -4.13 2.19
C ALA A 189 -8.53 -3.44 2.65
N GLU A 190 -7.38 -4.06 2.38
CA GLU A 190 -6.05 -3.57 2.75
C GLU A 190 -5.69 -2.24 2.08
N THR A 191 -6.22 -1.95 0.89
CA THR A 191 -5.92 -0.71 0.16
C THR A 191 -6.96 0.39 0.36
N GLY A 192 -7.92 0.21 1.28
CA GLY A 192 -8.95 1.20 1.58
C GLY A 192 -9.77 1.62 0.34
N ARG A 193 -10.19 0.64 -0.47
CA ARG A 193 -10.96 0.89 -1.69
C ARG A 193 -12.43 0.53 -1.51
N ILE A 194 -13.27 1.14 -2.33
CA ILE A 194 -14.71 0.84 -2.40
C ILE A 194 -14.86 -0.67 -2.69
N PRO A 195 -15.66 -1.41 -1.91
CA PRO A 195 -16.69 -0.93 -0.99
C PRO A 195 -16.27 -0.75 0.49
N VAL A 196 -15.01 -1.01 0.85
CA VAL A 196 -14.54 -0.99 2.26
C VAL A 196 -14.31 0.43 2.77
N ASP A 197 -13.62 1.27 2.01
CA ASP A 197 -13.40 2.68 2.31
C ASP A 197 -13.59 3.56 1.06
N ASN A 198 -13.99 4.81 1.27
CA ASN A 198 -14.13 5.79 0.21
C ASN A 198 -13.30 7.06 0.49
N PRO A 199 -12.03 7.11 0.04
CA PRO A 199 -11.14 8.24 0.28
C PRO A 199 -11.56 9.50 -0.49
N SER A 200 -12.58 9.44 -1.33
CA SER A 200 -13.08 10.62 -2.07
C SER A 200 -14.18 11.38 -1.35
N THR A 201 -14.68 10.85 -0.22
CA THR A 201 -15.72 11.49 0.58
C THR A 201 -15.16 12.06 1.86
N HIS A 202 -15.55 13.30 2.17
CA HIS A 202 -15.18 13.98 3.41
C HIS A 202 -16.28 13.89 4.48
N LEU A 203 -17.06 12.81 4.46
CA LEU A 203 -18.09 12.55 5.46
C LEU A 203 -17.48 11.73 6.59
N GLU A 204 -17.64 12.20 7.83
CA GLU A 204 -17.05 11.59 9.04
C GLU A 204 -17.33 10.09 9.19
N LEU A 205 -18.46 9.62 8.65
CA LEU A 205 -18.90 8.22 8.69
C LEU A 205 -18.19 7.32 7.67
N THR A 206 -17.75 7.87 6.53
CA THR A 206 -17.12 7.10 5.43
C THR A 206 -15.64 7.39 5.29
N MET A 207 -15.07 8.23 6.15
CA MET A 207 -13.63 8.44 6.26
C MET A 207 -13.03 7.42 7.24
N VAL A 208 -12.34 6.42 6.70
CA VAL A 208 -11.49 5.53 7.51
C VAL A 208 -10.04 5.99 7.40
N HIS A 209 -9.43 5.82 6.23
CA HIS A 209 -8.01 6.14 6.04
C HIS A 209 -7.76 7.66 6.06
N GLU A 210 -8.62 8.43 5.39
CA GLU A 210 -8.45 9.89 5.27
C GLU A 210 -8.50 10.58 6.64
N ALA A 211 -9.31 10.05 7.58
CA ALA A 211 -9.43 10.59 8.93
C ALA A 211 -8.10 10.54 9.72
N MET A 212 -7.23 9.57 9.43
CA MET A 212 -5.90 9.46 10.03
C MET A 212 -4.90 10.48 9.47
N LEU A 213 -5.19 11.10 8.31
CA LEU A 213 -4.27 11.98 7.60
C LEU A 213 -4.61 13.47 7.72
N LEU A 214 -5.77 13.83 8.27
CA LEU A 214 -6.32 15.20 8.22
C LEU A 214 -5.41 16.28 8.84
N GLU A 215 -4.61 15.92 9.84
CA GLU A 215 -3.75 16.86 10.57
C GLU A 215 -2.41 17.11 9.85
N TYR A 216 -2.09 16.37 8.79
CA TYR A 216 -0.85 16.54 8.04
C TYR A 216 -0.93 17.69 7.03
N SER A 217 0.20 18.36 6.81
CA SER A 217 0.31 19.41 5.80
C SER A 217 1.71 19.53 5.22
N GLY A 218 1.76 19.83 3.92
CA GLY A 218 2.99 20.18 3.21
C GLY A 218 3.81 18.94 2.89
N SER A 219 5.03 18.88 3.44
CA SER A 219 5.98 17.80 3.18
C SER A 219 5.79 16.55 4.04
N TYR A 220 4.88 16.58 5.02
CA TYR A 220 4.57 15.47 5.92
C TYR A 220 3.35 14.69 5.43
#